data_AF-A0A7U3VPE6-F1
#
_entry.id   AF-A0A7U3VPE6-F1
#
_cell.length_a   1.000
_cell.length_b   1.000
_cell.length_c   1.000
_cell.angle_alpha   90.00
_cell.angle_beta   90.00
_cell.angle_gamma   90.00
#
_symmetry.space_group_name_H-M   'P 1'
#
loop_
_entity.id
_entity.type
_entity.pdbx_description
1 polymer ?
#
loop_
_entity_poly.entity_id
_entity_poly.type
_entity_poly.pdbx_seq_one_letter_code
_entity_poly.pdbx_strand_id
1 'polypeptide(L)'
;MSRNRRSALRSTRVPRALRALAGAAALVALATGCTHSGSSQAAPSQVPTTGTPGRADVHEADVDLTITDAVAHLDSAGNGTLTMAIRNDSGVPEHLDMVGAPDAGRGVIAGRSTGKTGDPGSLMDAGIYLPDGTTVTFGGTGPTVTFTAVHGVTAQHTLPLMLEFGVARLVNLSARVVTTG
;
A
#
# COMPACT_ATOMS: atom_id res chain seq x y z
N MET A 1 39.59 29.04 38.07
CA MET A 1 39.58 30.49 37.76
C MET A 1 38.64 30.74 36.58
N SER A 2 37.77 31.76 36.72
CA SER A 2 37.10 32.54 35.66
C SER A 2 36.24 31.80 34.60
N ARG A 3 34.91 31.77 34.71
CA ARG A 3 33.88 32.82 34.43
C ARG A 3 33.45 32.91 32.95
N ASN A 4 32.13 32.71 32.77
CA ASN A 4 31.19 33.46 31.91
C ASN A 4 31.42 33.40 30.38
N ARG A 5 30.39 33.27 29.53
CA ARG A 5 29.21 34.15 29.44
C ARG A 5 28.04 33.45 28.74
N ARG A 6 26.85 33.76 29.26
CA ARG A 6 25.54 33.61 28.64
C ARG A 6 25.44 34.53 27.42
N SER A 7 24.82 34.06 26.34
CA SER A 7 24.11 34.92 25.38
C SER A 7 22.84 34.21 24.94
N ALA A 8 21.73 34.64 25.54
CA ALA A 8 20.39 34.36 25.07
C ALA A 8 20.06 35.38 23.97
N LEU A 9 19.57 34.92 22.82
CA LEU A 9 18.87 35.77 21.86
C LEU A 9 17.44 35.26 21.74
N ARG A 10 16.56 35.99 22.43
CA ARG A 10 15.13 36.01 22.20
C ARG A 10 14.90 36.54 20.78
N SER A 11 14.21 35.77 19.94
CA SER A 11 13.61 36.30 18.71
C SER A 11 12.09 36.21 18.80
N THR A 12 11.48 37.26 18.28
CA THR A 12 10.20 37.86 18.63
C THR A 12 9.00 37.11 18.07
N ARG A 13 7.94 37.00 18.90
CA ARG A 13 6.59 36.62 18.47
C ARG A 13 6.04 37.67 17.50
N VAL A 14 5.48 37.23 16.37
CA VAL A 14 4.65 38.06 15.49
C VAL A 14 3.18 37.68 15.72
N PRO A 15 2.33 38.60 16.21
CA PRO A 15 0.89 38.38 16.24
C PRO A 15 0.16 39.13 15.12
N ARG A 16 -0.97 38.53 14.72
CA ARG A 16 -2.17 39.14 14.12
C ARG A 16 -2.09 39.66 12.68
N ALA A 17 -2.88 38.99 11.83
CA ALA A 17 -3.88 39.69 11.01
C ALA A 17 -5.10 38.79 10.80
N LEU A 18 -6.10 38.96 11.66
CA LEU A 18 -7.48 38.58 11.37
C LEU A 18 -7.98 39.50 10.26
N ARG A 19 -8.42 38.93 9.13
CA ARG A 19 -9.30 39.63 8.19
C ARG A 19 -10.58 38.82 8.04
N ALA A 20 -11.56 39.20 8.86
CA ALA A 20 -12.96 38.91 8.60
C ALA A 20 -13.42 39.86 7.48
N LEU A 21 -13.93 39.30 6.38
CA LEU A 21 -14.77 40.01 5.43
C LEU A 21 -16.07 39.23 5.32
N ALA A 22 -17.06 39.72 6.07
CA ALA A 22 -18.45 39.35 5.91
C ALA A 22 -18.95 39.97 4.60
N GLY A 23 -19.42 39.12 3.69
CA GLY A 23 -20.10 39.52 2.47
C GLY A 23 -21.35 38.67 2.31
N ALA A 24 -22.46 39.11 2.90
CA ALA A 24 -23.78 38.56 2.62
C ALA A 24 -24.31 39.23 1.34
N ALA A 25 -24.53 38.44 0.30
CA ALA A 25 -25.36 38.83 -0.84
C ALA A 25 -26.34 37.69 -1.10
N ALA A 26 -27.59 37.92 -0.69
CA ALA A 26 -28.73 37.12 -1.09
C ALA A 26 -29.16 37.57 -2.50
N LEU A 27 -29.36 36.62 -3.42
CA LEU A 27 -30.10 36.85 -4.67
C LEU A 27 -30.76 35.54 -5.13
N VAL A 28 -32.06 35.50 -4.84
CA VAL A 28 -33.21 35.02 -5.64
C VAL A 28 -33.00 33.83 -6.58
N ALA A 29 -33.81 32.81 -6.32
CA ALA A 29 -34.02 31.61 -7.11
C ALA A 29 -34.34 31.87 -8.59
N LEU A 30 -33.70 31.08 -9.45
CA LEU A 30 -34.19 30.70 -10.77
C LEU A 30 -34.25 29.16 -10.81
N ALA A 31 -35.46 28.64 -10.73
CA ALA A 31 -35.75 27.25 -10.98
C ALA A 31 -35.89 27.04 -12.49
N THR A 32 -35.06 26.19 -13.08
CA THR A 32 -35.38 25.34 -14.25
C THR A 32 -34.30 24.27 -14.37
N GLY A 33 -34.76 23.02 -14.46
CA GLY A 33 -33.93 21.83 -14.32
C GLY A 33 -32.85 21.64 -15.38
N CYS A 34 -31.77 21.01 -14.94
CA CYS A 34 -30.98 20.11 -15.77
C CYS A 34 -30.95 18.80 -15.00
N THR A 35 -31.70 17.81 -15.50
CA THR A 35 -31.43 16.40 -15.22
C THR A 35 -29.99 16.13 -15.63
N HIS A 36 -29.06 16.30 -14.69
CA HIS A 36 -27.71 15.80 -14.88
C HIS A 36 -27.81 14.30 -14.73
N SER A 37 -27.79 13.63 -15.88
CA SER A 37 -27.37 12.25 -16.01
C SER A 37 -25.98 12.15 -15.37
N GLY A 38 -25.95 11.93 -14.06
CA GLY A 38 -24.77 11.48 -13.36
C GLY A 38 -24.45 10.14 -13.98
N SER A 39 -23.55 10.15 -14.96
CA SER A 39 -22.77 9.00 -15.31
C SER A 39 -22.10 8.54 -14.02
N SER A 40 -22.78 7.65 -13.30
CA SER A 40 -22.14 6.64 -12.47
C SER A 40 -21.14 5.97 -13.41
N GLN A 41 -19.93 6.53 -13.46
CA GLN A 41 -18.78 5.85 -13.99
C GLN A 41 -18.64 4.66 -13.06
N ALA A 42 -19.29 3.56 -13.45
CA ALA A 42 -19.10 2.28 -12.82
C ALA A 42 -17.58 2.13 -12.72
N ALA A 43 -17.09 1.95 -11.49
CA ALA A 43 -15.74 1.49 -11.29
C ALA A 43 -15.53 0.35 -12.30
N PRO A 44 -14.45 0.35 -13.10
CA PRO A 44 -14.23 -0.69 -14.07
C PRO A 44 -14.44 -2.01 -13.32
N SER A 45 -15.49 -2.74 -13.73
CA SER A 45 -15.76 -4.05 -13.19
C SER A 45 -14.65 -4.92 -13.74
N GLN A 46 -13.51 -4.93 -13.04
CA GLN A 46 -12.51 -5.95 -13.23
C GLN A 46 -13.23 -7.24 -12.88
N VAL A 47 -13.63 -7.97 -13.92
CA VAL A 47 -14.12 -9.34 -13.79
C VAL A 47 -13.08 -10.04 -12.94
N PRO A 48 -13.45 -10.64 -11.79
CA PRO A 48 -12.50 -11.44 -11.04
C PRO A 48 -12.10 -12.57 -11.99
N THR A 49 -10.91 -12.46 -12.56
CA THR A 49 -10.28 -13.59 -13.23
C THR A 49 -10.23 -14.66 -12.15
N THR A 50 -10.78 -15.83 -12.45
CA THR A 50 -10.74 -16.99 -11.56
C THR A 50 -9.28 -17.46 -11.46
N GLY A 51 -8.47 -16.68 -10.76
CA GLY A 51 -7.05 -16.90 -10.57
C GLY A 51 -6.83 -18.05 -9.62
N THR A 52 -5.73 -18.77 -9.82
CA THR A 52 -5.29 -19.80 -8.88
C THR A 52 -4.87 -19.12 -7.58
N PRO A 53 -5.39 -19.50 -6.40
CA PRO A 53 -4.95 -18.92 -5.13
C PRO A 53 -3.43 -19.00 -4.95
N GLY A 54 -2.86 -17.89 -4.54
CA GLY A 54 -1.42 -17.67 -4.42
C GLY A 54 -0.78 -17.08 -5.66
N ARG A 55 -1.55 -16.79 -6.72
CA ARG A 55 -1.03 -16.25 -7.99
C ARG A 55 -1.83 -15.05 -8.49
N ALA A 56 -1.13 -14.07 -9.06
CA ALA A 56 -1.70 -13.01 -9.88
C ALA A 56 -0.73 -12.67 -11.01
N ASP A 57 -1.26 -12.43 -12.21
CA ASP A 57 -0.51 -11.97 -13.37
C ASP A 57 -1.11 -10.60 -13.78
N VAL A 58 -0.27 -9.58 -13.93
CA VAL A 58 -0.67 -8.21 -14.25
C VAL A 58 0.00 -7.83 -15.57
N HIS A 59 -0.80 -7.63 -16.62
CA HIS A 59 -0.32 -7.26 -17.94
C HIS A 59 -1.06 -6.02 -18.42
N GLU A 60 -0.37 -4.87 -18.41
CA GLU A 60 -0.82 -3.60 -18.97
C GLU A 60 0.29 -3.00 -19.85
N ALA A 61 0.04 -1.87 -20.52
CA ALA A 61 0.92 -1.35 -21.57
C ALA A 61 2.40 -1.19 -21.14
N ASP A 62 2.64 -0.82 -19.88
CA ASP A 62 3.97 -0.62 -19.30
C ASP A 62 4.18 -1.44 -18.00
N VAL A 63 3.37 -2.48 -17.79
CA VAL A 63 3.38 -3.29 -16.57
C VAL A 63 3.31 -4.77 -16.94
N ASP A 64 4.31 -5.52 -16.51
CA ASP A 64 4.35 -6.97 -16.55
C ASP A 64 4.84 -7.50 -15.19
N LEU A 65 3.90 -7.85 -14.32
CA LEU A 65 4.18 -8.41 -13.00
C LEU A 65 3.59 -9.82 -12.90
N THR A 66 4.40 -10.74 -12.38
CA THR A 66 3.93 -12.07 -11.99
C THR A 66 4.17 -12.26 -10.50
N ILE A 67 3.08 -12.50 -9.74
CA ILE A 67 3.12 -12.83 -8.32
C ILE A 67 2.82 -14.32 -8.19
N THR A 68 3.70 -15.06 -7.52
CA THR A 68 3.52 -16.50 -7.26
C THR A 68 3.70 -16.84 -5.79
N ASP A 69 3.22 -18.02 -5.43
CA ASP A 69 3.40 -18.64 -4.12
C ASP A 69 3.02 -17.75 -2.94
N ALA A 70 1.97 -16.94 -3.12
CA ALA A 70 1.44 -16.14 -2.03
C ALA A 70 0.75 -17.02 -0.98
N VAL A 71 1.38 -17.11 0.19
CA VAL A 71 0.93 -17.90 1.34
C VAL A 71 1.01 -17.04 2.60
N ALA A 72 -0.14 -16.82 3.24
CA ALA A 72 -0.24 -16.25 4.57
C ALA A 72 -0.12 -17.37 5.61
N HIS A 73 0.91 -17.31 6.43
CA HIS A 73 1.15 -18.20 7.56
C HIS A 73 0.59 -17.50 8.79
N LEU A 74 -0.61 -17.89 9.24
CA LEU A 74 -1.34 -17.19 10.29
C LEU A 74 -1.65 -18.10 11.47
N ASP A 75 -1.53 -17.60 12.68
CA ASP A 75 -2.02 -18.28 13.88
C ASP A 75 -3.55 -18.17 14.01
N SER A 76 -4.11 -18.83 15.02
CA SER A 76 -5.56 -18.77 15.31
C SER A 76 -6.08 -17.38 15.69
N ALA A 77 -5.20 -16.46 16.07
CA ALA A 77 -5.52 -15.07 16.36
C ALA A 77 -5.35 -14.16 15.12
N GLY A 78 -4.95 -14.70 13.97
CA GLY A 78 -4.74 -13.95 12.73
C GLY A 78 -3.42 -13.20 12.67
N ASN A 79 -2.45 -13.51 13.53
CA ASN A 79 -1.10 -12.95 13.45
C ASN A 79 -0.20 -13.84 12.60
N GLY A 80 0.77 -13.24 11.92
CA GLY A 80 1.79 -14.02 11.21
C GLY A 80 2.41 -13.29 10.04
N THR A 81 2.73 -14.01 8.97
CA THR A 81 3.53 -13.47 7.85
C THR A 81 3.01 -13.88 6.48
N LEU A 82 3.26 -13.07 5.46
CA LEU A 82 3.06 -13.43 4.06
C LEU A 82 4.40 -13.80 3.40
N THR A 83 4.44 -14.95 2.74
CA THR A 83 5.50 -15.30 1.78
C THR A 83 4.94 -15.20 0.37
N MET A 84 5.73 -14.73 -0.59
CA MET A 84 5.39 -14.70 -2.02
C MET A 84 6.65 -14.42 -2.84
N ALA A 85 6.61 -14.65 -4.14
CA ALA A 85 7.63 -14.18 -5.07
C ALA A 85 6.99 -13.21 -6.08
N ILE A 86 7.66 -12.08 -6.33
CA ILE A 86 7.21 -11.09 -7.31
C ILE A 86 8.28 -10.97 -8.38
N ARG A 87 7.94 -11.33 -9.61
CA ARG A 87 8.72 -11.09 -10.82
C ARG A 87 8.26 -9.78 -11.44
N ASN A 88 9.20 -8.91 -11.76
CA ASN A 88 8.96 -7.70 -12.54
C ASN A 88 9.66 -7.82 -13.89
N ASP A 89 8.90 -7.84 -14.97
CA ASP A 89 9.37 -7.85 -16.37
C ASP A 89 8.84 -6.63 -17.15
N SER A 90 8.44 -5.57 -16.43
CA SER A 90 7.77 -4.39 -17.00
C SER A 90 8.68 -3.49 -17.84
N GLY A 91 10.00 -3.69 -17.84
CA GLY A 91 10.97 -2.78 -18.45
C GLY A 91 11.27 -1.53 -17.61
N VAL A 92 10.62 -1.38 -16.46
CA VAL A 92 10.81 -0.29 -15.49
C VAL A 92 10.79 -0.83 -14.06
N PRO A 93 11.53 -0.22 -13.10
CA PRO A 93 11.45 -0.61 -11.71
C PRO A 93 10.07 -0.36 -11.08
N GLU A 94 9.71 -1.20 -10.12
CA GLU A 94 8.47 -1.11 -9.36
C GLU A 94 8.76 -1.05 -7.84
N HIS A 95 7.77 -0.63 -7.05
CA HIS A 95 7.79 -0.71 -5.59
C HIS A 95 6.49 -1.28 -5.05
N LEU A 96 6.57 -2.19 -4.07
CA LEU A 96 5.41 -2.59 -3.26
C LEU A 96 5.33 -1.70 -2.02
N ASP A 97 4.34 -0.82 -1.96
CA ASP A 97 4.16 0.18 -0.89
C ASP A 97 3.24 -0.31 0.25
N MET A 98 2.21 -1.07 -0.11
CA MET A 98 1.23 -1.55 0.87
C MET A 98 0.72 -2.95 0.57
N VAL A 99 0.45 -3.69 1.65
CA VAL A 99 -0.35 -4.94 1.61
C VAL A 99 -1.57 -4.74 2.51
N GLY A 100 -2.74 -4.56 1.90
CA GLY A 100 -4.03 -4.52 2.56
C GLY A 100 -4.58 -5.93 2.78
N ALA A 101 -5.20 -6.13 3.94
CA ALA A 101 -5.96 -7.32 4.32
C ALA A 101 -7.41 -6.92 4.64
N PRO A 102 -8.34 -7.89 4.83
CA PRO A 102 -9.73 -7.59 5.16
C PRO A 102 -9.90 -6.74 6.42
N ASP A 103 -11.09 -6.15 6.57
CA ASP A 103 -11.49 -5.39 7.76
C ASP A 103 -10.55 -4.23 8.12
N ALA A 104 -10.02 -3.56 7.10
CA ALA A 104 -9.00 -2.50 7.21
C ALA A 104 -7.67 -2.97 7.82
N GLY A 105 -7.41 -4.28 7.85
CA GLY A 105 -6.12 -4.83 8.20
C GLY A 105 -5.03 -4.37 7.22
N ARG A 106 -3.83 -4.13 7.75
CA ARG A 106 -2.66 -3.74 6.95
C ARG A 106 -1.45 -4.58 7.38
N GLY A 107 -0.78 -5.18 6.41
CA GLY A 107 0.52 -5.80 6.60
C GLY A 107 1.59 -4.74 6.83
N VAL A 108 2.38 -4.90 7.89
CA VAL A 108 3.58 -4.10 8.09
C VAL A 108 4.68 -4.66 7.21
N ILE A 109 5.24 -3.83 6.34
CA ILE A 109 6.28 -4.22 5.39
C ILE A 109 7.64 -3.79 5.94
N ALA A 110 8.62 -4.68 5.86
CA ALA A 110 10.02 -4.36 6.13
C ALA A 110 10.92 -4.86 4.99
N GLY A 111 11.98 -4.12 4.70
CA GLY A 111 12.99 -4.53 3.73
C GLY A 111 13.77 -5.75 4.20
N ARG A 112 14.51 -6.37 3.28
CA ARG A 112 15.46 -7.43 3.60
C ARG A 112 16.41 -7.03 4.73
N SER A 113 16.74 -7.98 5.60
CA SER A 113 17.54 -7.75 6.83
C SER A 113 19.04 -7.53 6.58
N THR A 114 19.52 -7.84 5.38
CA THR A 114 20.92 -7.70 4.96
C THR A 114 20.98 -6.98 3.62
N GLY A 115 22.06 -6.29 3.27
CA GLY A 115 22.17 -5.60 1.98
C GLY A 115 22.29 -4.08 2.06
N LYS A 116 22.22 -3.44 0.90
CA LYS A 116 22.27 -1.98 0.75
C LYS A 116 20.93 -1.45 0.25
N THR A 117 20.61 -0.22 0.60
CA THR A 117 19.49 0.52 -0.02
C THR A 117 19.67 0.56 -1.54
N GLY A 118 18.61 0.24 -2.27
CA GLY A 118 18.62 0.10 -3.73
C GLY A 118 18.91 -1.31 -4.23
N ASP A 119 19.28 -2.25 -3.35
CA ASP A 119 19.30 -3.67 -3.72
C ASP A 119 17.86 -4.20 -3.88
N PRO A 120 17.63 -5.26 -4.70
CA PRO A 120 16.32 -5.91 -4.78
C PRO A 120 15.80 -6.33 -3.40
N GLY A 121 14.54 -5.99 -3.10
CA GLY A 121 13.88 -6.27 -1.83
C GLY A 121 14.27 -5.33 -0.69
N SER A 122 15.09 -4.30 -0.93
CA SER A 122 15.35 -3.25 0.06
C SER A 122 14.12 -2.34 0.23
N LEU A 123 13.92 -1.82 1.43
CA LEU A 123 12.90 -0.79 1.69
C LEU A 123 13.46 0.58 1.28
N MET A 124 12.72 1.27 0.42
CA MET A 124 12.97 2.62 -0.05
C MET A 124 11.79 3.52 0.31
N ASP A 125 11.90 4.83 0.04
CA ASP A 125 10.83 5.80 0.34
C ASP A 125 9.49 5.46 -0.34
N ALA A 126 9.54 4.77 -1.48
CA ALA A 126 8.36 4.34 -2.24
C ALA A 126 7.89 2.91 -1.92
N GLY A 127 8.50 2.21 -0.96
CA GLY A 127 8.19 0.82 -0.60
C GLY A 127 9.31 -0.15 -0.90
N ILE A 128 8.98 -1.45 -1.02
CA ILE A 128 9.96 -2.50 -1.33
C ILE A 128 10.35 -2.44 -2.79
N TYR A 129 11.65 -2.24 -3.05
CA TYR A 129 12.19 -2.10 -4.40
C TYR A 129 12.16 -3.41 -5.19
N LEU A 130 11.53 -3.37 -6.36
CA LEU A 130 11.36 -4.47 -7.32
C LEU A 130 12.01 -4.06 -8.67
N PRO A 131 13.32 -4.21 -8.82
CA PRO A 131 13.99 -3.87 -10.07
C PRO A 131 13.47 -4.69 -11.26
N ASP A 132 13.49 -4.08 -12.44
CA ASP A 132 13.14 -4.75 -13.69
C ASP A 132 14.03 -5.98 -13.97
N GLY A 133 13.43 -7.00 -14.58
CA GLY A 133 14.07 -8.27 -14.91
C GLY A 133 14.41 -9.15 -13.71
N THR A 134 13.94 -8.82 -12.50
CA THR A 134 14.27 -9.54 -11.26
C THR A 134 13.06 -10.18 -10.59
N THR A 135 13.34 -11.19 -9.76
CA THR A 135 12.36 -11.76 -8.83
C THR A 135 12.77 -11.42 -7.40
N VAL A 136 11.86 -10.83 -6.64
CA VAL A 136 12.02 -10.59 -5.20
C VAL A 136 11.14 -11.57 -4.43
N THR A 137 11.77 -12.38 -3.58
CA THR A 137 11.08 -13.35 -2.72
C THR A 137 10.90 -12.76 -1.32
N PHE A 138 9.65 -12.69 -0.86
CA PHE A 138 9.26 -12.26 0.47
C PHE A 138 9.29 -13.43 1.46
N GLY A 139 9.80 -13.16 2.66
CA GLY A 139 10.08 -14.16 3.69
C GLY A 139 11.55 -14.62 3.72
N GLY A 140 11.89 -15.47 4.69
CA GLY A 140 13.26 -15.94 4.88
C GLY A 140 14.24 -14.78 5.12
N THR A 141 15.22 -14.62 4.24
CA THR A 141 16.20 -13.51 4.27
C THR A 141 15.78 -12.31 3.43
N GLY A 142 14.66 -12.40 2.71
CA GLY A 142 14.11 -11.34 1.89
C GLY A 142 13.31 -10.29 2.69
N PRO A 143 12.59 -9.39 2.00
CA PRO A 143 11.64 -8.49 2.65
C PRO A 143 10.53 -9.28 3.34
N THR A 144 9.92 -8.69 4.36
CA THR A 144 8.85 -9.33 5.14
C THR A 144 7.58 -8.50 5.11
N VAL A 145 6.45 -9.21 5.20
CA VAL A 145 5.14 -8.62 5.46
C VAL A 145 4.58 -9.34 6.67
N THR A 146 4.34 -8.61 7.75
CA THR A 146 3.80 -9.15 9.00
C THR A 146 2.38 -8.66 9.22
N PHE A 147 1.49 -9.56 9.61
CA PHE A 147 0.11 -9.28 9.93
C PHE A 147 -0.13 -9.38 11.44
N THR A 148 -1.10 -8.61 11.92
CA THR A 148 -1.59 -8.65 13.30
C THR A 148 -3.10 -8.66 13.28
N ALA A 149 -3.70 -9.59 14.00
CA ALA A 149 -5.15 -9.70 14.18
C ALA A 149 -5.96 -9.65 12.88
N VAL A 150 -5.50 -10.32 11.82
CA VAL A 150 -6.27 -10.41 10.57
C VAL A 150 -7.52 -11.25 10.82
N HIS A 151 -8.68 -10.63 10.60
CA HIS A 151 -9.97 -11.26 10.69
C HIS A 151 -10.39 -11.87 9.35
N GLY A 152 -11.42 -12.72 9.37
CA GLY A 152 -11.91 -13.35 8.15
C GLY A 152 -10.99 -14.42 7.57
N VAL A 153 -10.07 -14.98 8.36
CA VAL A 153 -9.37 -16.23 8.01
C VAL A 153 -10.39 -17.35 8.02
N THR A 154 -10.97 -17.62 6.86
CA THR A 154 -12.08 -18.57 6.74
C THR A 154 -11.60 -20.00 6.57
N ALA A 155 -12.51 -20.95 6.78
CA ALA A 155 -12.28 -22.37 6.52
C ALA A 155 -11.93 -22.69 5.05
N GLN A 156 -12.03 -21.73 4.13
CA GLN A 156 -11.66 -21.90 2.72
C GLN A 156 -10.15 -21.75 2.46
N HIS A 157 -9.32 -21.54 3.50
CA HIS A 157 -7.86 -21.49 3.40
C HIS A 157 -7.34 -20.46 2.39
N THR A 158 -8.05 -19.34 2.21
CA THR A 158 -7.57 -18.21 1.41
C THR A 158 -7.77 -16.90 2.15
N LEU A 159 -6.89 -15.93 1.86
CA LEU A 159 -6.91 -14.59 2.39
C LEU A 159 -6.91 -13.60 1.21
N PRO A 160 -8.00 -12.86 0.98
CA PRO A 160 -7.98 -11.80 -0.02
C PRO A 160 -7.08 -10.66 0.44
N LEU A 161 -6.20 -10.23 -0.45
CA LEU A 161 -5.21 -9.18 -0.25
C LEU A 161 -5.35 -8.13 -1.35
N MET A 162 -5.02 -6.90 -0.99
CA MET A 162 -4.82 -5.80 -1.92
C MET A 162 -3.34 -5.40 -1.88
N LEU A 163 -2.62 -5.57 -2.97
CA LEU A 163 -1.23 -5.11 -3.09
C LEU A 163 -1.21 -3.76 -3.78
N GLU A 164 -0.57 -2.77 -3.18
CA GLU A 164 -0.36 -1.46 -3.80
C GLU A 164 1.05 -1.35 -4.35
N PHE A 165 1.13 -1.21 -5.66
CA PHE A 165 2.35 -0.96 -6.40
C PHE A 165 2.40 0.48 -6.90
N GLY A 166 3.60 1.04 -7.02
CA GLY A 166 3.80 2.41 -7.48
C GLY A 166 3.33 2.64 -8.91
N VAL A 167 3.68 1.74 -9.84
CA VAL A 167 3.30 1.81 -11.26
C VAL A 167 2.05 0.99 -11.55
N ALA A 168 2.03 -0.29 -11.17
CA ALA A 168 0.94 -1.24 -11.39
C ALA A 168 -0.33 -0.96 -10.56
N ARG A 169 -0.26 -0.03 -9.60
CA ARG A 169 -1.38 0.36 -8.73
C ARG A 169 -1.90 -0.82 -7.91
N LEU A 170 -3.22 -0.92 -7.76
CA LEU A 170 -3.88 -1.87 -6.89
C LEU A 170 -4.06 -3.21 -7.60
N VAL A 171 -3.47 -4.25 -7.03
CA VAL A 171 -3.56 -5.63 -7.51
C VAL A 171 -4.29 -6.48 -6.47
N ASN A 172 -5.42 -7.07 -6.87
CA ASN A 172 -6.15 -8.03 -6.06
C ASN A 172 -5.44 -9.39 -6.11
N LEU A 173 -5.22 -10.00 -4.94
CA LEU A 173 -4.59 -11.30 -4.82
C LEU A 173 -5.33 -12.14 -3.77
N SER A 174 -5.63 -13.39 -4.10
CA SER A 174 -6.11 -14.35 -3.09
C SER A 174 -4.93 -15.21 -2.64
N ALA A 175 -4.36 -14.94 -1.46
CA ALA A 175 -3.27 -15.76 -0.92
C ALA A 175 -3.83 -17.05 -0.32
N ARG A 176 -3.05 -18.13 -0.38
CA ARG A 176 -3.37 -19.36 0.39
C ARG A 176 -3.12 -19.09 1.87
N VAL A 177 -3.87 -19.73 2.75
CA VAL A 177 -3.64 -19.66 4.20
C VAL A 177 -3.14 -20.99 4.74
N VAL A 178 -2.04 -20.94 5.46
CA VAL A 178 -1.52 -22.03 6.28
C VAL A 178 -1.62 -21.61 7.74
N THR A 179 -2.28 -22.42 8.56
CA THR A 179 -2.38 -22.14 9.99
C THR A 179 -1.12 -22.59 10.72
N THR A 180 -0.49 -21.69 11.47
CA THR A 180 0.62 -22.01 12.37
C THR A 180 0.07 -22.24 13.77
N GLY A 181 0.39 -23.40 14.37
CA GLY A 181 -0.12 -23.83 15.68
C GLY A 181 0.37 -23.02 16.86
#